data_AF-F8AM46-F1
#
_entry.id   AF-F8AM46-F1
#
_cell.length_a   1.000
_cell.length_b   1.000
_cell.length_c   1.000
_cell.angle_alpha   90.00
_cell.angle_beta   90.00
_cell.angle_gamma   90.00
#
_symmetry.space_group_name_H-M   'P 1'
#
loop_
_entity.id
_entity.type
_entity.pdbx_description
1 polymer ?
#
loop_
_entity_poly.entity_id
_entity_poly.type
_entity_poly.pdbx_seq_one_letter_code
_entity_poly.pdbx_strand_id
1 'polypeptide(L)'
;MSIVIGYYGNNGAVVAGDRRNIMFRGNPEKRAELEKDLYCGKIKNEEELKNRAEELGVKIFIEDERTKVKKIGDVLVGEVKSIGADSKRRKMYLTKGNCAIVDILNDTITNKSIKNGSSIIIFGNKYLKDIVQKELKKYMNNFGKMDILDVKNTIENALKKCDGPTLSPELDILHTNKKVFNLEEIIEKDLNDLKEYRNDLKQKMIDFKKVMIIADKIENNGEVGIIKNGKLVLDDNHIAIDKVCPNPKLFNEIEIEGDVEDGDVVLIEDGSLKIKGKDIPLAINHIICKK
;
A
#
# COMPACT_ATOMS: atom_id res chain seq x y z
N MET A 1 -5.48 -10.84 9.96
CA MET A 1 -4.11 -11.35 9.89
C MET A 1 -4.15 -12.75 9.35
N SER A 2 -3.54 -12.93 8.19
CA SER A 2 -3.26 -14.22 7.58
C SER A 2 -1.99 -14.84 8.23
N ILE A 3 -1.41 -15.89 7.64
CA ILE A 3 -0.33 -16.67 8.25
C ILE A 3 1.05 -16.39 7.62
N VAL A 4 2.06 -16.28 8.47
CA VAL A 4 3.48 -16.34 8.08
C VAL A 4 4.22 -17.25 9.06
N ILE A 5 4.94 -18.24 8.54
CA ILE A 5 5.74 -19.19 9.32
C ILE A 5 7.21 -18.96 9.02
N GLY A 6 8.04 -18.93 10.05
CA GLY A 6 9.48 -18.89 9.96
C GLY A 6 10.10 -20.06 10.70
N TYR A 7 11.10 -20.68 10.10
CA TYR A 7 12.04 -21.58 10.77
C TYR A 7 13.44 -20.98 10.65
N TYR A 8 14.21 -21.06 11.74
CA TYR A 8 15.65 -20.81 11.73
C TYR A 8 16.31 -21.93 12.54
N GLY A 9 17.49 -22.36 12.12
CA GLY A 9 18.27 -23.40 12.77
C GLY A 9 19.68 -23.53 12.20
N ASN A 10 20.45 -24.49 12.72
CA ASN A 10 21.84 -24.70 12.30
C ASN A 10 21.98 -25.27 10.89
N ASN A 11 20.92 -25.80 10.29
CA ASN A 11 20.85 -26.27 8.91
C ASN A 11 20.42 -25.17 7.92
N GLY A 12 19.74 -24.10 8.38
CA GLY A 12 19.33 -22.99 7.54
C GLY A 12 18.15 -22.21 8.11
N ALA A 13 17.44 -21.51 7.24
CA ALA A 13 16.18 -20.87 7.55
C ALA A 13 15.16 -21.05 6.41
N VAL A 14 13.88 -21.04 6.77
CA VAL A 14 12.73 -21.09 5.85
C VAL A 14 11.74 -20.01 6.28
N VAL A 15 11.14 -19.32 5.32
CA VAL A 15 9.97 -18.48 5.58
C VAL A 15 8.88 -18.83 4.58
N ALA A 16 7.64 -18.90 5.05
CA ALA A 16 6.47 -19.23 4.26
C ALA A 16 5.34 -18.26 4.60
N GLY A 17 4.59 -17.81 3.62
CA GLY A 17 3.43 -16.94 3.83
C GLY A 17 2.41 -17.12 2.72
N ASP A 18 1.15 -16.93 3.05
CA ASP A 18 0.08 -16.91 2.06
C ASP A 18 0.02 -15.54 1.34
N ARG A 19 -0.75 -15.45 0.25
CA ARG A 19 -0.88 -14.21 -0.52
C ARG A 19 -2.15 -13.40 -0.22
N ARG A 20 -3.00 -13.84 0.72
CA ARG A 20 -4.32 -13.23 0.97
C ARG A 20 -4.26 -11.93 1.76
N ASN A 21 -4.98 -10.93 1.29
CA ASN A 21 -5.19 -9.65 1.92
C ASN A 21 -6.70 -9.41 1.99
N ILE A 22 -7.20 -9.11 3.20
CA ILE A 22 -8.62 -8.80 3.42
C ILE A 22 -8.70 -7.39 3.96
N MET A 23 -9.42 -6.52 3.26
CA MET A 23 -9.71 -5.17 3.69
C MET A 23 -11.17 -5.03 4.11
N PHE A 24 -11.38 -4.40 5.26
CA PHE A 24 -12.70 -4.10 5.80
C PHE A 24 -12.99 -2.60 5.68
N ARG A 25 -14.14 -2.24 5.09
CA ARG A 25 -14.64 -0.86 5.03
C ARG A 25 -16.00 -0.74 5.73
N GLY A 26 -16.21 0.36 6.42
CA GLY A 26 -17.43 0.62 7.19
C GLY A 26 -17.11 1.08 8.62
N ASN A 27 -18.14 1.02 9.49
CA ASN A 27 -18.06 1.46 10.88
C ASN A 27 -16.86 0.81 11.63
N PRO A 28 -15.99 1.56 12.32
CA PRO A 28 -14.81 1.02 13.01
C PRO A 28 -15.09 -0.05 14.06
N GLU A 29 -16.16 0.09 14.85
CA GLU A 29 -16.53 -0.86 15.90
C GLU A 29 -16.99 -2.19 15.29
N LYS A 30 -17.81 -2.10 14.24
CA LYS A 30 -18.30 -3.27 13.50
C LYS A 30 -17.19 -4.00 12.77
N ARG A 31 -16.20 -3.26 12.23
CA ARG A 31 -14.97 -3.86 11.68
C ARG A 31 -14.19 -4.63 12.75
N ALA A 32 -14.02 -4.04 13.94
CA ALA A 32 -13.32 -4.72 15.03
C ALA A 32 -14.07 -5.97 15.51
N GLU A 33 -15.40 -5.94 15.53
CA GLU A 33 -16.26 -7.09 15.82
C GLU A 33 -16.04 -8.22 14.81
N LEU A 34 -16.13 -7.91 13.50
CA LEU A 34 -15.90 -8.88 12.41
C LEU A 34 -14.47 -9.46 12.46
N GLU A 35 -13.46 -8.62 12.68
CA GLU A 35 -12.07 -9.06 12.82
C GLU A 35 -11.89 -10.02 14.00
N LYS A 36 -12.53 -9.74 15.14
CA LYS A 36 -12.47 -10.61 16.30
C LYS A 36 -13.08 -11.98 15.99
N ASP A 37 -14.27 -12.01 15.39
CA ASP A 37 -14.96 -13.25 15.03
C ASP A 37 -14.13 -14.07 14.03
N LEU A 38 -13.54 -13.40 13.03
CA LEU A 38 -12.64 -14.01 12.05
C LEU A 38 -11.38 -14.60 12.70
N TYR A 39 -10.67 -13.81 13.51
CA TYR A 39 -9.37 -14.22 14.03
C TYR A 39 -9.43 -15.18 15.21
N CYS A 40 -10.58 -15.30 15.88
CA CYS A 40 -10.81 -16.32 16.90
C CYS A 40 -11.30 -17.65 16.32
N GLY A 41 -11.57 -17.73 15.01
CA GLY A 41 -11.99 -18.96 14.32
C GLY A 41 -13.48 -19.25 14.42
N LYS A 42 -14.32 -18.26 14.77
CA LYS A 42 -15.78 -18.43 14.65
C LYS A 42 -16.23 -18.52 13.20
N ILE A 43 -15.52 -17.82 12.31
CA ILE A 43 -15.74 -17.82 10.87
C ILE A 43 -14.77 -18.82 10.24
N LYS A 44 -15.31 -19.89 9.64
CA LYS A 44 -14.55 -21.05 9.14
C LYS A 44 -14.32 -21.03 7.64
N ASN A 45 -15.16 -20.33 6.88
CA ASN A 45 -15.05 -20.26 5.41
C ASN A 45 -15.41 -18.86 4.88
N GLU A 46 -15.19 -18.64 3.59
CA GLU A 46 -15.43 -17.35 2.93
C GLU A 46 -16.92 -16.96 2.89
N GLU A 47 -17.82 -17.95 2.83
CA GLU A 47 -19.27 -17.71 2.81
C GLU A 47 -19.73 -17.16 4.17
N GLU A 48 -19.32 -17.81 5.26
CA GLU A 48 -19.54 -17.31 6.61
C GLU A 48 -18.94 -15.91 6.82
N LEU A 49 -17.77 -15.62 6.21
CA LEU A 49 -17.17 -14.29 6.27
C LEU A 49 -18.05 -13.24 5.56
N LYS A 50 -18.57 -13.57 4.37
CA LYS A 50 -19.46 -12.68 3.61
C LYS A 50 -20.74 -12.41 4.37
N ASN A 51 -21.41 -13.46 4.85
CA ASN A 51 -22.67 -13.35 5.59
C ASN A 51 -22.49 -12.51 6.86
N ARG A 52 -21.46 -12.81 7.66
CA ARG A 52 -21.18 -12.06 8.90
C ARG A 52 -20.82 -10.60 8.63
N ALA A 53 -20.14 -10.31 7.52
CA ALA A 53 -19.82 -8.94 7.14
C ALA A 53 -21.08 -8.17 6.71
N GLU A 54 -21.98 -8.80 5.96
CA GLU A 54 -23.26 -8.23 5.54
C GLU A 54 -24.15 -7.91 6.75
N GLU A 55 -24.28 -8.83 7.71
CA GLU A 55 -24.99 -8.62 8.99
C GLU A 55 -24.49 -7.39 9.74
N LEU A 56 -23.19 -7.13 9.70
CA LEU A 56 -22.54 -6.02 10.40
C LEU A 56 -22.46 -4.74 9.56
N GLY A 57 -22.95 -4.76 8.32
CA GLY A 57 -22.86 -3.64 7.38
C GLY A 57 -21.42 -3.29 6.99
N VAL A 58 -20.51 -4.28 7.01
CA VAL A 58 -19.10 -4.13 6.68
C VAL A 58 -18.85 -4.62 5.25
N LYS A 59 -18.27 -3.76 4.40
CA LYS A 59 -17.82 -4.17 3.06
C LYS A 59 -16.47 -4.87 3.16
N ILE A 60 -16.33 -6.01 2.50
CA ILE A 60 -15.09 -6.79 2.44
C ILE A 60 -14.49 -6.74 1.04
N PHE A 61 -13.17 -6.65 0.96
CA PHE A 61 -12.39 -6.77 -0.26
C PHE A 61 -11.31 -7.81 -0.02
N ILE A 62 -11.29 -8.87 -0.85
CA ILE A 62 -10.35 -9.98 -0.73
C ILE A 62 -9.46 -9.95 -1.98
N GLU A 63 -8.15 -9.98 -1.77
CA GLU A 63 -7.13 -10.00 -2.81
C GLU A 63 -6.11 -11.10 -2.48
N ASP A 64 -5.61 -11.81 -3.49
CA ASP A 64 -4.69 -12.95 -3.31
C ASP A 64 -3.29 -12.71 -3.92
N GLU A 65 -2.91 -11.45 -4.07
CA GLU A 65 -1.67 -11.09 -4.77
C GLU A 65 -0.57 -10.59 -3.84
N ARG A 66 -0.84 -10.49 -2.54
CA ARG A 66 0.03 -9.79 -1.61
C ARG A 66 1.23 -10.64 -1.19
N THR A 67 2.41 -10.25 -1.64
CA THR A 67 3.69 -10.81 -1.17
C THR A 67 3.89 -10.51 0.32
N LYS A 68 3.94 -11.56 1.15
CA LYS A 68 4.20 -11.45 2.60
C LYS A 68 5.60 -11.87 3.02
N VAL A 69 6.27 -12.62 2.15
CA VAL A 69 7.63 -13.06 2.37
C VAL A 69 8.52 -12.56 1.24
N LYS A 70 9.74 -12.16 1.59
CA LYS A 70 10.73 -11.69 0.62
C LYS A 70 12.13 -12.07 1.07
N LYS A 71 13.11 -11.86 0.21
CA LYS A 71 14.53 -12.06 0.50
C LYS A 71 15.27 -10.73 0.38
N ILE A 72 16.12 -10.41 1.36
CA ILE A 72 17.05 -9.27 1.34
C ILE A 72 18.47 -9.83 1.45
N GLY A 73 19.17 -9.95 0.33
CA GLY A 73 20.43 -10.69 0.26
C GLY A 73 20.22 -12.15 0.65
N ASP A 74 20.73 -12.55 1.81
CA ASP A 74 20.56 -13.90 2.39
C ASP A 74 19.64 -13.95 3.62
N VAL A 75 19.02 -12.82 3.98
CA VAL A 75 18.04 -12.73 5.04
C VAL A 75 16.64 -12.96 4.46
N LEU A 76 15.90 -13.90 5.02
CA LEU A 76 14.50 -14.12 4.72
C LEU A 76 13.65 -13.20 5.60
N VAL A 77 12.65 -12.55 5.00
CA VAL A 77 11.77 -11.63 5.72
C VAL A 77 10.34 -12.11 5.58
N GLY A 78 9.60 -12.13 6.68
CA GLY A 78 8.17 -12.38 6.69
C GLY A 78 7.43 -11.28 7.44
N GLU A 79 6.35 -10.74 6.86
CA GLU A 79 5.58 -9.63 7.43
C GLU A 79 4.10 -10.00 7.57
N VAL A 80 3.53 -9.72 8.75
CA VAL A 80 2.08 -9.59 8.92
C VAL A 80 1.71 -8.15 9.28
N LYS A 81 0.57 -7.70 8.76
CA LYS A 81 -0.02 -6.39 9.03
C LYS A 81 -1.43 -6.58 9.59
N SER A 82 -1.82 -5.77 10.58
CA SER A 82 -3.25 -5.56 10.90
C SER A 82 -3.74 -4.27 10.24
N ILE A 83 -4.98 -4.29 9.72
CA ILE A 83 -5.61 -3.12 9.10
C ILE A 83 -6.61 -2.55 10.11
N GLY A 84 -6.07 -1.84 11.11
CA GLY A 84 -6.85 -1.04 12.07
C GLY A 84 -6.72 0.46 11.77
N ALA A 85 -7.16 1.31 12.71
CA ALA A 85 -6.86 2.74 12.67
C ALA A 85 -5.34 3.01 12.68
N ASP A 86 -4.61 2.18 13.44
CA ASP A 86 -3.15 2.18 13.45
C ASP A 86 -2.56 1.12 12.52
N SER A 87 -1.46 1.48 11.85
CA SER A 87 -0.66 0.53 11.07
C SER A 87 0.27 -0.25 12.01
N LYS A 88 -0.20 -1.39 12.50
CA LYS A 88 0.64 -2.37 13.22
C LYS A 88 1.20 -3.40 12.24
N ARG A 89 2.52 -3.56 12.27
CA ARG A 89 3.24 -4.56 11.50
C ARG A 89 4.11 -5.37 12.43
N ARG A 90 4.28 -6.64 12.10
CA ARG A 90 5.20 -7.53 12.77
C ARG A 90 6.02 -8.25 11.73
N LYS A 91 7.33 -8.06 11.79
CA LYS A 91 8.31 -8.66 10.87
C LYS A 91 9.14 -9.70 11.59
N MET A 92 9.47 -10.77 10.87
CA MET A 92 10.53 -11.70 11.23
C MET A 92 11.63 -11.61 10.17
N TYR A 93 12.87 -11.65 10.62
CA TYR A 93 14.06 -11.71 9.79
C TYR A 93 14.78 -12.99 10.17
N LEU A 94 15.09 -13.85 9.21
CA LEU A 94 15.64 -15.18 9.45
C LEU A 94 16.89 -15.39 8.61
N THR A 95 17.88 -16.00 9.22
CA THR A 95 19.09 -16.52 8.58
C THR A 95 19.52 -17.78 9.32
N LYS A 96 20.51 -18.52 8.82
CA LYS A 96 21.00 -19.73 9.48
C LYS A 96 21.38 -19.45 10.94
N GLY A 97 20.65 -20.07 11.86
CA GLY A 97 20.87 -20.00 13.30
C GLY A 97 20.43 -18.71 14.00
N ASN A 98 19.90 -17.71 13.28
CA ASN A 98 19.50 -16.43 13.88
C ASN A 98 18.12 -15.99 13.39
N CYS A 99 17.40 -15.32 14.28
CA CYS A 99 16.16 -14.64 14.00
C CYS A 99 16.11 -13.27 14.68
N ALA A 100 15.52 -12.29 14.02
CA ALA A 100 15.03 -11.10 14.68
C ALA A 100 13.51 -10.96 14.48
N ILE A 101 12.79 -10.53 15.51
CA ILE A 101 11.38 -10.14 15.43
C ILE A 101 11.27 -8.67 15.76
N VAL A 102 10.60 -7.91 14.89
CA VAL A 102 10.42 -6.46 15.01
C VAL A 102 8.92 -6.15 14.98
N ASP A 103 8.43 -5.48 16.01
CA ASP A 103 7.07 -4.93 16.07
C ASP A 103 7.13 -3.43 15.75
N ILE A 104 6.28 -3.01 14.82
CA ILE A 104 6.24 -1.64 14.29
C ILE A 104 4.83 -1.09 14.45
N LEU A 105 4.70 0.04 15.12
CA LEU A 105 3.46 0.81 15.24
C LEU A 105 3.66 2.17 14.60
N ASN A 106 2.88 2.48 13.56
CA ASN A 106 2.90 3.80 12.90
C ASN A 106 4.32 4.29 12.55
N ASP A 107 5.15 3.40 12.01
CA ASP A 107 6.57 3.62 11.62
C ASP A 107 7.58 3.68 12.77
N THR A 108 7.13 3.55 14.01
CA THR A 108 7.99 3.45 15.19
C THR A 108 8.19 1.99 15.57
N ILE A 109 9.44 1.59 15.77
CA ILE A 109 9.76 0.28 16.35
C ILE A 109 9.34 0.30 17.80
N THR A 110 8.39 -0.55 18.17
CA THR A 110 7.93 -0.69 19.56
C THR A 110 8.60 -1.85 20.28
N ASN A 111 9.13 -2.82 19.52
CA ASN A 111 9.83 -3.98 20.06
C ASN A 111 10.81 -4.53 19.02
N LYS A 112 11.99 -4.94 19.48
CA LYS A 112 13.00 -5.67 18.69
C LYS A 112 13.55 -6.76 19.58
N SER A 113 13.47 -8.01 19.12
CA SER A 113 14.06 -9.15 19.82
C SER A 113 14.93 -9.94 18.85
N ILE A 114 16.12 -10.33 19.31
CA ILE A 114 17.07 -11.17 18.56
C ILE A 114 17.15 -12.52 19.27
N LYS A 115 17.09 -13.58 18.49
CA LYS A 115 17.09 -14.96 18.95
C LYS A 115 18.12 -15.76 18.16
N ASN A 116 18.88 -16.58 18.87
CA ASN A 116 19.88 -17.47 18.27
C ASN A 116 19.48 -18.93 18.53
N GLY A 117 19.98 -19.85 17.71
CA GLY A 117 19.73 -21.28 17.84
C GLY A 117 18.71 -21.78 16.81
N SER A 118 17.74 -22.59 17.27
CA SER A 118 16.76 -23.22 16.38
C SER A 118 15.34 -23.09 16.92
N SER A 119 14.41 -22.57 16.12
CA SER A 119 12.99 -22.49 16.51
C SER A 119 12.08 -22.25 15.31
N ILE A 120 10.78 -22.40 15.55
CA ILE A 120 9.70 -22.04 14.62
C ILE A 120 8.97 -20.83 15.19
N ILE A 121 8.69 -19.85 14.33
CA ILE A 121 7.92 -18.65 14.63
C ILE A 121 6.70 -18.64 13.74
N ILE A 122 5.52 -18.43 14.33
CA ILE A 122 4.27 -18.38 13.58
C ILE A 122 3.60 -17.04 13.87
N PHE A 123 3.38 -16.26 12.82
CA PHE A 123 2.52 -15.09 12.82
C PHE A 123 1.18 -15.45 12.17
N GLY A 124 0.11 -14.80 12.64
CA GLY A 124 -1.24 -15.00 12.14
C GLY A 124 -2.29 -15.07 13.24
N ASN A 125 -3.53 -15.32 12.83
CA ASN A 125 -4.65 -15.49 13.75
C ASN A 125 -4.54 -16.79 14.56
N LYS A 126 -5.29 -16.87 15.66
CA LYS A 126 -5.19 -17.98 16.62
C LYS A 126 -5.58 -19.32 15.97
N TYR A 127 -6.64 -19.31 15.17
CA TYR A 127 -7.16 -20.50 14.52
C TYR A 127 -6.14 -21.18 13.60
N LEU A 128 -5.56 -20.44 12.65
CA LEU A 128 -4.55 -21.00 11.74
C LEU A 128 -3.27 -21.43 12.47
N LYS A 129 -2.88 -20.67 13.50
CA LYS A 129 -1.73 -21.03 14.35
C LYS A 129 -1.91 -22.38 15.01
N ASP A 130 -3.08 -22.66 15.56
CA ASP A 130 -3.36 -23.90 16.27
C ASP A 130 -3.28 -25.12 15.31
N ILE A 131 -3.81 -24.98 14.09
CA ILE A 131 -3.75 -26.02 13.04
C ILE A 131 -2.29 -26.29 12.64
N VAL A 132 -1.55 -25.25 12.25
CA VAL A 132 -0.15 -25.37 11.84
C VAL A 132 0.71 -25.93 12.96
N GLN A 133 0.55 -25.43 14.19
CA GLN A 133 1.34 -25.90 15.32
C GLN A 133 1.10 -27.37 15.62
N LYS A 134 -0.15 -27.86 15.49
CA LYS A 134 -0.49 -29.28 15.63
C LYS A 134 0.20 -30.14 14.58
N GLU A 135 0.24 -29.69 13.33
CA GLU A 135 0.92 -30.43 12.26
C GLU A 135 2.45 -30.41 12.40
N LEU A 136 3.04 -29.25 12.69
CA LEU A 136 4.49 -29.10 12.81
C LEU A 136 5.08 -29.78 14.06
N LYS A 137 4.31 -29.88 15.15
CA LYS A 137 4.75 -30.58 16.39
C LYS A 137 5.24 -32.00 16.14
N LYS A 138 4.69 -32.69 15.14
CA LYS A 138 5.09 -34.06 14.74
C LYS A 138 6.55 -34.14 14.28
N TYR A 139 7.12 -33.02 13.83
CA TYR A 139 8.45 -32.96 13.20
C TYR A 139 9.46 -32.09 13.96
N MET A 140 9.02 -31.29 14.96
CA MET A 140 9.86 -30.30 15.66
C MET A 140 11.19 -30.87 16.19
N ASN A 141 11.18 -32.10 16.71
CA ASN A 141 12.39 -32.75 17.26
C ASN A 141 13.42 -33.12 16.18
N ASN A 142 13.01 -33.20 14.92
CA ASN A 142 13.86 -33.63 13.80
C ASN A 142 14.28 -32.47 12.89
N PHE A 143 13.67 -31.29 13.00
CA PHE A 143 13.96 -30.14 12.14
C PHE A 143 15.44 -29.77 12.07
N GLY A 144 16.16 -29.83 13.19
CA GLY A 144 17.60 -29.54 13.21
C GLY A 144 18.48 -30.60 12.54
N LYS A 145 17.94 -31.80 12.26
CA LYS A 145 18.65 -32.92 11.61
C LYS A 145 18.29 -33.08 10.13
N MET A 146 17.18 -32.46 9.70
CA MET A 146 16.69 -32.49 8.33
C MET A 146 17.53 -31.60 7.41
N ASP A 147 17.57 -31.94 6.11
CA ASP A 147 18.01 -30.96 5.12
C ASP A 147 17.05 -29.77 5.09
N ILE A 148 17.55 -28.59 4.74
CA ILE A 148 16.73 -27.37 4.74
C ILE A 148 15.55 -27.47 3.76
N LEU A 149 15.70 -28.21 2.67
CA LEU A 149 14.66 -28.45 1.69
C LEU A 149 13.56 -29.37 2.25
N ASP A 150 13.91 -30.34 3.10
CA ASP A 150 12.93 -31.18 3.79
C ASP A 150 12.13 -30.39 4.82
N VAL A 151 12.79 -29.47 5.53
CA VAL A 151 12.10 -28.54 6.43
C VAL A 151 11.14 -27.65 5.63
N LYS A 152 11.59 -27.13 4.48
CA LYS A 152 10.75 -26.35 3.56
C LYS A 152 9.49 -27.12 3.15
N ASN A 153 9.66 -28.35 2.67
CA ASN A 153 8.56 -29.21 2.23
C ASN A 153 7.60 -29.53 3.39
N THR A 154 8.12 -29.74 4.60
CA THR A 154 7.30 -29.99 5.79
C THR A 154 6.44 -28.79 6.15
N ILE A 155 7.01 -27.58 6.10
CA ILE A 155 6.27 -26.34 6.35
C ILE A 155 5.20 -26.11 5.28
N GLU A 156 5.53 -26.33 4.00
CA GLU A 156 4.59 -26.23 2.90
C GLU A 156 3.40 -27.18 3.08
N ASN A 157 3.66 -28.45 3.40
CA ASN A 157 2.62 -29.44 3.62
C ASN A 157 1.74 -29.12 4.84
N ALA A 158 2.31 -28.53 5.89
CA ALA A 158 1.53 -28.08 7.04
C ALA A 158 0.60 -26.91 6.67
N LEU A 159 1.06 -25.97 5.83
CA LEU A 159 0.23 -24.87 5.35
C LEU A 159 -0.86 -25.33 4.39
N LYS A 160 -0.58 -26.28 3.48
CA LYS A 160 -1.58 -26.85 2.56
C LYS A 160 -2.72 -27.60 3.27
N LYS A 161 -2.50 -28.03 4.51
CA LYS A 161 -3.54 -28.63 5.37
C LYS A 161 -4.40 -27.61 6.10
N CYS A 162 -4.01 -26.34 6.07
CA CYS A 162 -4.83 -25.28 6.62
C CYS A 162 -5.92 -24.93 5.63
N ASP A 163 -7.12 -24.72 6.17
CA ASP A 163 -8.24 -24.12 5.48
C ASP A 163 -8.66 -22.84 6.21
N GLY A 164 -9.45 -22.03 5.53
CA GLY A 164 -10.13 -20.91 6.15
C GLY A 164 -10.11 -19.63 5.33
N PRO A 165 -11.00 -18.68 5.69
CA PRO A 165 -11.25 -17.46 4.92
C PRO A 165 -10.05 -16.50 4.86
N THR A 166 -9.01 -16.75 5.67
CA THR A 166 -7.82 -15.88 5.80
C THR A 166 -6.60 -16.43 5.09
N LEU A 167 -6.74 -17.55 4.38
CA LEU A 167 -5.66 -18.19 3.64
C LEU A 167 -5.88 -18.05 2.13
N SER A 168 -4.81 -17.81 1.40
CA SER A 168 -4.79 -17.85 -0.06
C SER A 168 -4.56 -19.29 -0.55
N PRO A 169 -5.07 -19.67 -1.73
CA PRO A 169 -4.69 -20.93 -2.37
C PRO A 169 -3.19 -21.03 -2.66
N GLU A 170 -2.54 -19.89 -2.92
CA GLU A 170 -1.12 -19.81 -3.24
C GLU A 170 -0.27 -19.41 -2.04
N LEU A 171 0.92 -20.00 -1.98
CA LEU A 171 1.90 -19.80 -0.92
C LEU A 171 3.24 -19.38 -1.51
N ASP A 172 3.86 -18.38 -0.91
CA ASP A 172 5.24 -18.01 -1.16
C ASP A 172 6.12 -18.70 -0.11
N ILE A 173 7.13 -19.45 -0.55
CA ILE A 173 8.06 -20.15 0.35
C ILE A 173 9.49 -19.97 -0.11
N LEU A 174 10.31 -19.43 0.79
CA LEU A 174 11.72 -19.14 0.57
C LEU A 174 12.58 -19.87 1.60
N HIS A 175 13.80 -20.22 1.23
CA HIS A 175 14.77 -20.82 2.14
C HIS A 175 16.18 -20.29 1.91
N THR A 176 17.05 -20.47 2.89
CA THR A 176 18.48 -20.13 2.82
C THR A 176 19.28 -21.07 3.71
N ASN A 177 20.49 -21.42 3.30
CA ASN A 177 21.47 -22.13 4.12
C ASN A 177 22.65 -21.23 4.54
N LYS A 178 22.53 -19.92 4.29
CA LYS A 178 23.58 -18.93 4.56
C LYS A 178 23.37 -18.29 5.92
N LYS A 179 24.47 -18.04 6.62
CA LYS A 179 24.50 -17.29 7.88
C LYS A 179 24.89 -15.84 7.56
N VAL A 180 24.13 -14.90 8.11
CA VAL A 180 24.38 -13.47 8.01
C VAL A 180 24.75 -12.94 9.39
N PHE A 181 25.86 -12.21 9.47
CA PHE A 181 26.39 -11.69 10.73
C PHE A 181 25.91 -10.27 11.03
N ASN A 182 25.67 -9.46 10.01
CA ASN A 182 25.20 -8.08 10.13
C ASN A 182 23.66 -7.97 10.01
N LEU A 183 22.94 -8.85 10.70
CA LEU A 183 21.47 -8.91 10.64
C LEU A 183 20.84 -7.57 11.06
N GLU A 184 21.43 -6.87 12.02
CA GLU A 184 20.92 -5.59 12.52
C GLU A 184 21.00 -4.47 11.48
N GLU A 185 22.13 -4.33 10.79
CA GLU A 185 22.30 -3.34 9.71
C GLU A 185 21.28 -3.56 8.59
N ILE A 186 21.01 -4.83 8.24
CA ILE A 186 20.02 -5.17 7.21
C ILE A 186 18.61 -4.79 7.66
N ILE A 187 18.28 -5.01 8.95
CA ILE A 187 16.99 -4.60 9.51
C ILE A 187 16.85 -3.08 9.46
N GLU A 188 17.87 -2.34 9.90
CA GLU A 188 17.84 -0.88 9.89
C GLU A 188 17.68 -0.33 8.47
N LYS A 189 18.40 -0.88 7.50
CA LYS A 189 18.24 -0.53 6.09
C LYS A 189 16.82 -0.79 5.59
N ASP A 190 16.27 -1.99 5.80
CA ASP A 190 14.90 -2.32 5.35
C ASP A 190 13.83 -1.41 5.97
N LEU A 191 14.05 -0.97 7.21
CA LEU A 191 13.13 -0.04 7.89
C LEU A 191 13.29 1.40 7.39
N ASN A 192 14.51 1.84 7.07
CA ASN A 192 14.75 3.16 6.48
C ASN A 192 14.21 3.25 5.05
N ASP A 193 14.47 2.23 4.21
CA ASP A 193 13.92 2.13 2.85
C ASP A 193 12.37 2.21 2.88
N LEU A 194 11.74 1.55 3.87
CA LEU A 194 10.28 1.62 4.06
C LEU A 194 9.80 3.03 4.45
N LYS A 195 10.54 3.74 5.30
CA LYS A 195 10.21 5.11 5.70
C LYS A 195 10.32 6.07 4.53
N GLU A 196 11.39 5.98 3.74
CA GLU A 196 11.61 6.80 2.55
C GLU A 196 10.51 6.59 1.52
N TYR A 197 10.19 5.32 1.20
CA TYR A 197 9.10 4.98 0.29
C TYR A 197 7.75 5.58 0.75
N ARG A 198 7.46 5.56 2.05
CA ARG A 198 6.23 6.15 2.59
C ARG A 198 6.21 7.67 2.50
N ASN A 199 7.36 8.32 2.68
CA ASN A 199 7.45 9.78 2.55
C ASN A 199 7.26 10.21 1.10
N ASP A 200 7.86 9.49 0.15
CA ASP A 200 7.63 9.69 -1.29
C ASP A 200 6.15 9.53 -1.66
N LEU A 201 5.50 8.45 -1.18
CA LEU A 201 4.06 8.26 -1.39
C LEU A 201 3.21 9.40 -0.82
N LYS A 202 3.51 9.88 0.39
CA LYS A 202 2.80 11.03 0.99
C LYS A 202 2.94 12.27 0.13
N GLN A 203 4.15 12.54 -0.36
CA GLN A 203 4.42 13.69 -1.22
C GLN A 203 3.65 13.58 -2.54
N LYS A 204 3.68 12.42 -3.20
CA LYS A 204 2.89 12.13 -4.41
C LYS A 204 1.40 12.33 -4.20
N MET A 205 0.85 11.93 -3.03
CA MET A 205 -0.56 12.16 -2.72
C MET A 205 -0.90 13.65 -2.54
N ILE A 206 -0.01 14.43 -1.90
CA ILE A 206 -0.17 15.88 -1.77
C ILE A 206 -0.15 16.53 -3.15
N ASP A 207 0.82 16.16 -3.98
CA ASP A 207 1.00 16.68 -5.32
C ASP A 207 -0.19 16.33 -6.23
N PHE A 208 -0.68 15.09 -6.15
CA PHE A 208 -1.88 14.67 -6.85
C PHE A 208 -3.11 15.46 -6.41
N LYS A 209 -3.27 15.73 -5.10
CA LYS A 209 -4.37 16.55 -4.59
C LYS A 209 -4.31 17.99 -5.16
N LYS A 210 -3.12 18.59 -5.24
CA LYS A 210 -2.95 19.92 -5.84
C LYS A 210 -3.34 19.92 -7.31
N VAL A 211 -2.89 18.91 -8.06
CA VAL A 211 -3.25 18.73 -9.48
C VAL A 211 -4.76 18.57 -9.66
N MET A 212 -5.43 17.77 -8.81
CA MET A 212 -6.88 17.62 -8.86
C MET A 212 -7.62 18.94 -8.62
N ILE A 213 -7.20 19.73 -7.62
CA ILE A 213 -7.78 21.05 -7.35
C ILE A 213 -7.62 21.98 -8.56
N ILE A 214 -6.47 21.93 -9.24
CA ILE A 214 -6.26 22.72 -10.46
C ILE A 214 -7.18 22.25 -11.57
N ALA A 215 -7.29 20.93 -11.80
CA ALA A 215 -8.16 20.36 -12.83
C ALA A 215 -9.63 20.77 -12.63
N ASP A 216 -10.11 20.76 -11.38
CA ASP A 216 -11.48 21.18 -11.03
C ASP A 216 -11.72 22.68 -11.25
N LYS A 217 -10.65 23.49 -11.32
CA LYS A 217 -10.69 24.93 -11.52
C LYS A 217 -10.54 25.37 -12.98
N ILE A 218 -10.19 24.47 -13.90
CA ILE A 218 -10.07 24.80 -15.33
C ILE A 218 -11.41 25.36 -15.81
N GLU A 219 -11.40 26.57 -16.35
CA GLU A 219 -12.62 27.21 -16.86
C GLU A 219 -12.99 26.59 -18.21
N ASN A 220 -14.24 26.18 -18.33
CA ASN A 220 -14.79 25.63 -19.56
C ASN A 220 -15.86 26.52 -20.17
N ASN A 221 -16.44 27.44 -19.40
CA ASN A 221 -17.51 28.32 -19.85
C ASN A 221 -17.54 29.62 -19.04
N GLY A 222 -17.37 30.77 -19.70
CA GLY A 222 -17.49 32.08 -19.05
C GLY A 222 -16.66 33.17 -19.71
N GLU A 223 -16.95 34.43 -19.40
CA GLU A 223 -16.07 35.56 -19.71
C GLU A 223 -14.84 35.51 -18.80
N VAL A 224 -13.66 35.68 -19.39
CA VAL A 224 -12.38 35.46 -18.70
C VAL A 224 -11.48 36.69 -18.62
N GLY A 225 -11.74 37.70 -19.46
CA GLY A 225 -10.92 38.90 -19.50
C GLY A 225 -11.15 39.76 -20.74
N ILE A 226 -10.23 40.69 -20.96
CA ILE A 226 -10.28 41.68 -22.04
C ILE A 226 -8.92 41.83 -22.71
N ILE A 227 -8.93 42.16 -24.00
CA ILE A 227 -7.71 42.45 -24.76
C ILE A 227 -7.22 43.88 -24.43
N LYS A 228 -5.94 44.00 -24.08
CA LYS A 228 -5.24 45.29 -23.89
C LYS A 228 -3.82 45.20 -24.44
N ASN A 229 -3.42 46.16 -25.26
CA ASN A 229 -2.13 46.18 -25.95
C ASN A 229 -1.82 44.86 -26.68
N GLY A 230 -2.85 44.25 -27.30
CA GLY A 230 -2.73 42.97 -27.99
C GLY A 230 -2.57 41.72 -27.09
N LYS A 231 -2.70 41.85 -25.76
CA LYS A 231 -2.63 40.73 -24.82
C LYS A 231 -3.96 40.51 -24.10
N LEU A 232 -4.22 39.27 -23.69
CA LEU A 232 -5.37 38.97 -22.85
C LEU A 232 -5.03 39.26 -21.38
N VAL A 233 -5.68 40.28 -20.83
CA VAL A 233 -5.65 40.60 -19.39
C VAL A 233 -6.85 39.94 -18.74
N LEU A 234 -6.58 38.99 -17.84
CA LEU A 234 -7.61 38.23 -17.13
C LEU A 234 -8.29 39.08 -16.06
N ASP A 235 -9.55 38.76 -15.78
CA ASP A 235 -10.29 39.42 -14.70
C ASP A 235 -9.85 38.95 -13.29
N ASP A 236 -10.45 39.54 -12.26
CA ASP A 236 -10.11 39.24 -10.87
C ASP A 236 -10.47 37.82 -10.44
N ASN A 237 -11.39 37.13 -11.13
CA ASN A 237 -11.82 35.78 -10.84
C ASN A 237 -10.98 34.71 -11.56
N HIS A 238 -10.17 35.10 -12.54
CA HIS A 238 -9.41 34.19 -13.38
C HIS A 238 -7.89 34.34 -13.22
N ILE A 239 -7.19 33.25 -13.53
CA ILE A 239 -5.73 33.19 -13.61
C ILE A 239 -5.31 32.18 -14.67
N ALA A 240 -4.22 32.44 -15.37
CA ALA A 240 -3.66 31.50 -16.33
C ALA A 240 -2.50 30.73 -15.72
N ILE A 241 -2.33 29.48 -16.17
CA ILE A 241 -1.22 28.60 -15.81
C ILE A 241 -0.49 28.06 -17.04
N ASP A 242 0.80 27.77 -16.90
CA ASP A 242 1.63 27.20 -17.98
C ASP A 242 1.33 25.71 -18.24
N LYS A 243 1.01 24.95 -17.18
CA LYS A 243 0.67 23.53 -17.27
C LYS A 243 -0.03 23.04 -16.01
N VAL A 244 -0.77 21.95 -16.11
CA VAL A 244 -1.35 21.28 -14.94
C VAL A 244 -0.25 20.51 -14.20
N CYS A 245 0.26 21.08 -13.11
CA CYS A 245 1.23 20.44 -12.22
C CYS A 245 1.07 20.93 -10.77
N PRO A 246 1.74 20.34 -9.77
CA PRO A 246 1.56 20.72 -8.37
C PRO A 246 1.94 22.18 -8.05
N ASN A 247 2.85 22.79 -8.81
CA ASN A 247 3.29 24.17 -8.62
C ASN A 247 3.45 24.84 -9.99
N PRO A 248 2.34 25.25 -10.64
CA PRO A 248 2.39 25.89 -11.95
C PRO A 248 2.88 27.33 -11.83
N LYS A 249 3.35 27.90 -12.94
CA LYS A 249 3.56 29.36 -13.04
C LYS A 249 2.21 30.03 -13.25
N LEU A 250 2.02 31.17 -12.60
CA LEU A 250 0.77 31.90 -12.60
C LEU A 250 0.90 33.19 -13.41
N PHE A 251 -0.11 33.51 -14.22
CA PHE A 251 -0.14 34.67 -15.10
C PHE A 251 -1.49 35.38 -15.00
N ASN A 252 -1.46 36.70 -14.86
CA ASN A 252 -2.66 37.55 -14.94
C ASN A 252 -2.83 38.16 -16.34
N GLU A 253 -1.80 38.09 -17.17
CA GLU A 253 -1.76 38.58 -18.55
C GLU A 253 -0.99 37.57 -19.39
N ILE A 254 -1.55 37.21 -20.54
CA ILE A 254 -0.99 36.19 -21.44
C ILE A 254 -1.04 36.65 -22.90
N GLU A 255 -0.04 36.20 -23.67
CA GLU A 255 -0.03 36.36 -25.12
C GLU A 255 -1.15 35.55 -25.77
N ILE A 256 -1.74 36.10 -26.82
CA ILE A 256 -2.84 35.50 -27.58
C ILE A 256 -2.55 35.57 -29.07
N GLU A 257 -2.93 34.53 -29.79
CA GLU A 257 -2.81 34.46 -31.25
C GLU A 257 -4.21 34.51 -31.86
N GLY A 258 -4.45 35.46 -32.75
CA GLY A 258 -5.74 35.67 -33.41
C GLY A 258 -5.93 37.10 -33.90
N ASP A 259 -7.02 37.33 -34.62
CA ASP A 259 -7.46 38.67 -35.03
C ASP A 259 -8.21 39.32 -33.86
N VAL A 260 -7.51 40.17 -33.11
CA VAL A 260 -8.00 40.79 -31.87
C VAL A 260 -7.84 42.31 -31.90
N GLU A 261 -8.80 43.02 -31.34
CA GLU A 261 -8.74 44.48 -31.15
C GLU A 261 -8.73 44.82 -29.66
N ASP A 262 -8.02 45.89 -29.29
CA ASP A 262 -8.02 46.36 -27.91
C ASP A 262 -9.44 46.72 -27.44
N GLY A 263 -9.82 46.19 -26.28
CA GLY A 263 -11.18 46.30 -25.73
C GLY A 263 -12.09 45.11 -26.03
N ASP A 264 -11.69 44.17 -26.90
CA ASP A 264 -12.43 42.94 -27.12
C ASP A 264 -12.56 42.13 -25.81
N VAL A 265 -13.77 41.65 -25.52
CA VAL A 265 -14.04 40.78 -24.37
C VAL A 265 -13.84 39.34 -24.79
N VAL A 266 -13.08 38.56 -24.02
CA VAL A 266 -12.79 37.17 -24.32
C VAL A 266 -13.61 36.24 -23.42
N LEU A 267 -14.18 35.19 -24.01
CA LEU A 267 -14.92 34.15 -23.31
C LEU A 267 -14.44 32.75 -23.72
N ILE A 268 -14.66 31.79 -22.83
CA ILE A 268 -14.56 30.37 -23.12
C ILE A 268 -15.97 29.82 -23.29
N GLU A 269 -16.19 29.04 -24.34
CA GLU A 269 -17.43 28.31 -24.61
C GLU A 269 -17.07 26.87 -24.99
N ASP A 270 -17.56 25.90 -24.21
CA ASP A 270 -17.24 24.47 -24.35
C ASP A 270 -15.73 24.19 -24.51
N GLY A 271 -14.93 24.90 -23.71
CA GLY A 271 -13.46 24.79 -23.71
C GLY A 271 -12.74 25.50 -24.86
N SER A 272 -13.47 26.18 -25.76
CA SER A 272 -12.91 26.96 -26.86
C SER A 272 -12.88 28.45 -26.52
N LEU A 273 -11.73 29.10 -26.68
CA LEU A 273 -11.55 30.52 -26.42
C LEU A 273 -12.00 31.36 -27.64
N LYS A 274 -12.84 32.36 -27.43
CA LYS A 274 -13.41 33.21 -28.50
C LYS A 274 -13.60 34.65 -28.03
N ILE A 275 -13.78 35.56 -28.99
CA ILE A 275 -14.21 36.94 -28.69
C ILE A 275 -15.73 36.98 -28.51
N LYS A 276 -16.21 37.65 -27.47
CA LYS A 276 -17.64 37.80 -27.22
C LYS A 276 -18.32 38.54 -28.37
N GLY A 277 -19.32 37.90 -28.97
CA GLY A 277 -20.08 38.49 -30.09
C GLY A 277 -19.40 38.38 -31.46
N LYS A 278 -18.19 37.82 -31.53
CA LYS A 278 -17.52 37.45 -32.79
C LYS A 278 -17.24 35.94 -32.72
N ASP A 279 -17.72 35.11 -33.64
CA ASP A 279 -17.42 33.66 -33.64
C ASP A 279 -15.99 33.39 -34.18
N ILE A 280 -15.01 34.13 -33.63
CA ILE A 280 -13.60 34.09 -33.99
C ILE A 280 -12.88 33.29 -32.91
N PRO A 281 -12.33 32.11 -33.24
CA PRO A 281 -11.54 31.32 -32.30
C PRO A 281 -10.18 31.98 -32.05
N LEU A 282 -9.71 31.91 -30.81
CA LEU A 282 -8.42 32.41 -30.37
C LEU A 282 -7.54 31.25 -29.90
N ALA A 283 -6.23 31.36 -30.11
CA ALA A 283 -5.27 30.37 -29.60
C ALA A 283 -4.42 30.97 -28.48
N ILE A 284 -4.19 30.17 -27.43
CA ILE A 284 -3.32 30.51 -26.30
C ILE A 284 -2.45 29.31 -25.92
N ASN A 285 -1.27 29.59 -25.38
CA ASN A 285 -0.35 28.57 -24.85
C ASN A 285 -0.49 28.36 -23.33
N HIS A 286 -1.61 28.80 -22.76
CA HIS A 286 -1.87 28.75 -21.32
C HIS A 286 -3.23 28.14 -21.04
N ILE A 287 -3.44 27.67 -19.81
CA ILE A 287 -4.72 27.12 -19.34
C ILE A 287 -5.33 28.15 -18.39
N ILE A 288 -6.59 28.54 -18.63
CA ILE A 288 -7.29 29.51 -17.78
C ILE A 288 -8.06 28.76 -16.68
N CYS A 289 -7.89 29.21 -15.44
CA CYS A 289 -8.51 28.63 -14.25
C CYS A 289 -9.24 29.71 -13.45
N LYS A 290 -10.29 29.29 -12.72
CA LYS A 290 -10.91 30.08 -11.65
C LYS A 290 -9.97 30.18 -10.45
N LYS A 291 -9.91 31.35 -9.81
CA LYS A 291 -9.12 31.57 -8.58
C LYS A 291 -9.67 30.78 -7.39
#